data_AF-A0A951M116-F1
#
_entry.id   AF-A0A951M116-F1
#
_cell.length_a   1.000
_cell.length_b   1.000
_cell.length_c   1.000
_cell.angle_alpha   90.00
_cell.angle_beta   90.00
_cell.angle_gamma   90.00
#
_symmetry.space_group_name_H-M   'P 1'
#
loop_
_entity.id
_entity.type
_entity.pdbx_description
1 polymer ?
#
loop_
_entity_poly.entity_id
_entity_poly.type
_entity_poly.pdbx_seq_one_letter_code
_entity_poly.pdbx_strand_id
1 'polypeptide(L)' 'NNADMTRALSKLTAADIQRVAARLFREAQFATIAVGNSAQLRAELEHVGKVEVLGETTPAKPAPSPVAPLTKSP' A
#
# COMPACT_ATOMS: atom_id res chain seq x y z
N ASN A 1 12.16 24.45 -18.16
CA ASN A 1 12.21 24.46 -19.64
C ASN A 1 10.96 23.80 -20.19
N ASN A 2 9.92 24.56 -20.57
CA ASN A 2 8.60 24.00 -20.96
C ASN A 2 8.53 23.48 -22.41
N ALA A 3 9.36 24.04 -23.30
CA ALA A 3 9.38 23.64 -24.71
C ALA A 3 9.87 22.19 -24.91
N ASP A 4 10.89 21.77 -24.15
CA ASP A 4 11.42 20.40 -24.19
C ASP A 4 10.40 19.37 -23.68
N MET A 5 9.66 19.71 -22.62
CA MET A 5 8.61 18.84 -22.08
C MET A 5 7.49 18.62 -23.09
N THR A 6 7.04 19.70 -23.73
CA THR A 6 5.98 19.63 -24.76
C THR A 6 6.41 18.77 -25.95
N ARG A 7 7.68 18.92 -26.39
CA ARG A 7 8.26 18.10 -27.46
C ARG A 7 8.41 16.63 -27.05
N ALA A 8 8.74 16.35 -25.80
CA ALA A 8 8.85 14.98 -25.29
C ALA A 8 7.46 14.29 -25.27
N LEU A 9 6.43 14.98 -24.80
CA LEU A 9 5.06 14.46 -24.77
C LEU A 9 4.51 14.17 -26.17
N SER A 10 4.84 14.99 -27.16
CA SER A 10 4.41 14.80 -28.56
C SER A 10 4.93 13.52 -29.23
N LYS A 11 5.96 12.89 -28.64
CA LYS A 11 6.57 11.66 -29.17
C LYS A 11 6.05 10.39 -28.50
N LEU A 12 5.18 10.51 -27.49
CA LEU A 12 4.66 9.35 -26.77
C LEU A 12 3.74 8.53 -27.67
N THR A 13 3.92 7.22 -27.66
CA THR A 13 3.06 6.27 -28.37
C THR A 13 2.10 5.56 -27.42
N ALA A 14 1.06 4.93 -27.96
CA ALA A 14 0.15 4.09 -27.18
C ALA A 14 0.90 2.93 -26.47
N ALA A 15 1.92 2.37 -27.12
CA ALA A 15 2.75 1.30 -26.54
C ALA A 15 3.53 1.79 -25.32
N ASP A 16 4.00 3.04 -25.32
CA ASP A 16 4.68 3.64 -24.16
C ASP A 16 3.74 3.79 -22.97
N ILE A 17 2.52 4.27 -23.22
CA ILE A 17 1.48 4.41 -22.19
C ILE A 17 1.13 3.05 -21.61
N GLN A 18 0.88 2.05 -22.45
CA GLN A 18 0.54 0.70 -22.01
C GLN A 18 1.66 0.06 -21.19
N ARG A 19 2.92 0.23 -21.60
CA ARG A 19 4.08 -0.27 -20.86
C ARG A 19 4.18 0.36 -19.47
N VAL A 20 4.03 1.67 -19.38
CA VAL A 20 4.09 2.39 -18.09
C VAL A 20 2.89 2.03 -17.21
N ALA A 21 1.68 1.98 -17.77
CA ALA A 21 0.47 1.58 -17.05
C ALA A 21 0.59 0.15 -16.51
N ALA A 22 1.05 -0.79 -17.33
CA ALA A 22 1.28 -2.17 -16.88
C ALA A 22 2.30 -2.22 -15.74
N ARG A 23 3.41 -1.47 -15.85
CA ARG A 23 4.41 -1.41 -14.79
C ARG A 23 3.85 -0.83 -13.48
N LEU A 24 3.01 0.19 -13.58
CA LEU A 24 2.49 0.91 -12.41
C LEU A 24 1.27 0.27 -11.76
N PHE A 25 0.48 -0.53 -12.50
CA PHE A 25 -0.83 -0.98 -12.03
C PHE A 25 -1.06 -2.49 -12.13
N ARG A 26 -0.26 -3.26 -12.88
CA ARG A 26 -0.52 -4.71 -13.06
C ARG A 26 -0.35 -5.51 -11.77
N GLU A 27 0.66 -5.18 -10.98
CA GLU A 27 1.00 -5.86 -9.72
C GLU A 27 1.10 -4.88 -8.54
N ALA A 28 0.46 -3.72 -8.67
CA ALA A 28 0.60 -2.68 -7.66
C ALA A 28 -0.28 -2.96 -6.44
N GLN A 29 0.32 -2.76 -5.27
CA GLN A 29 -0.44 -2.63 -4.04
C GLN A 29 -1.14 -1.27 -4.05
N PHE A 30 -2.47 -1.28 -4.06
CA PHE A 30 -3.27 -0.07 -4.00
C PHE A 30 -3.82 0.13 -2.59
N ALA A 31 -3.79 1.38 -2.12
CA ALA A 31 -4.45 1.80 -0.89
C ALA A 31 -5.77 2.49 -1.25
N THR A 32 -6.83 2.15 -0.53
CA THR A 32 -8.15 2.79 -0.69
C THR A 32 -8.50 3.54 0.59
N ILE A 33 -9.01 4.75 0.44
CA ILE A 33 -9.49 5.57 1.56
C ILE A 33 -10.99 5.78 1.38
N ALA A 34 -11.77 5.35 2.36
CA ALA A 34 -13.21 5.61 2.45
C ALA A 34 -13.48 6.55 3.62
N VAL A 35 -14.42 7.47 3.45
CA VAL A 35 -14.79 8.47 4.47
C VAL A 35 -16.27 8.31 4.80
N GLY A 36 -16.59 8.18 6.08
CA GLY A 36 -17.95 7.95 6.55
C GLY A 36 -17.97 7.40 7.98
N ASN A 37 -19.08 6.76 8.36
CA ASN A 37 -19.20 6.10 9.65
C ASN A 37 -18.26 4.89 9.71
N SER A 38 -17.23 4.96 10.56
CA SER A 38 -16.18 3.93 10.63
C SER A 38 -16.70 2.55 11.05
N ALA A 39 -17.76 2.47 11.86
CA ALA A 39 -18.31 1.19 12.31
C ALA A 39 -19.00 0.44 11.15
N GLN A 40 -19.76 1.16 10.32
CA GLN A 40 -20.40 0.60 9.12
C GLN A 40 -19.35 0.24 8.07
N LEU A 41 -18.41 1.16 7.79
CA LEU A 41 -17.36 0.94 6.81
C LEU A 41 -16.44 -0.23 7.19
N ARG A 42 -16.13 -0.41 8.48
CA ARG A 42 -15.31 -1.54 8.93
C ARG A 42 -15.99 -2.88 8.62
N ALA A 43 -17.28 -3.01 8.94
CA ALA A 43 -18.03 -4.24 8.68
C ALA A 43 -18.11 -4.56 7.18
N GLU A 44 -18.28 -3.55 6.33
CA GLU A 44 -18.33 -3.73 4.87
C GLU A 44 -16.95 -4.02 4.26
N LEU A 45 -15.88 -3.44 4.79
CA LEU A 45 -14.53 -3.54 4.21
C LEU A 45 -13.72 -4.72 4.76
N GLU A 46 -14.16 -5.36 5.84
CA GLU A 46 -13.47 -6.50 6.47
C GLU A 46 -13.25 -7.67 5.50
N HIS A 47 -14.16 -7.87 4.54
CA HIS A 47 -13.99 -8.90 3.50
C HIS A 47 -12.90 -8.59 2.47
N VAL A 48 -12.47 -7.32 2.35
CA VAL A 48 -11.44 -6.89 1.38
C VAL A 48 -10.05 -7.04 1.99
N GLY A 49 -9.95 -6.99 3.33
CA GLY A 49 -8.70 -7.18 4.04
C GLY A 49 -8.65 -6.37 5.33
N LYS A 50 -7.42 -6.15 5.81
CA LYS A 50 -7.17 -5.43 7.06
C LYS A 50 -7.56 -3.94 6.91
N VAL A 51 -8.48 -3.48 7.76
CA VAL A 51 -8.93 -2.08 7.81
C VAL A 51 -8.22 -1.36 8.95
N GLU A 52 -7.61 -0.21 8.65
CA GLU A 52 -7.02 0.69 9.65
C GLU A 52 -7.82 2.00 9.65
N VAL A 53 -8.24 2.45 10.84
CA VAL A 53 -9.02 3.68 10.99
C VAL A 53 -8.10 4.78 11.53
N LEU A 54 -7.93 5.84 10.74
CA LEU A 54 -7.09 6.97 11.10
C LEU A 54 -7.61 7.64 12.39
N GLY A 55 -6.75 7.76 13.40
CA GLY A 55 -7.09 8.34 14.71
C GLY A 55 -7.39 7.30 15.80
N GLU A 56 -7.56 6.02 15.45
CA GLU A 56 -7.55 4.94 16.43
C GLU A 56 -6.10 4.46 16.64
N THR A 57 -5.61 4.53 17.88
CA THR A 57 -4.29 3.96 18.21
C THR A 57 -4.40 2.43 18.16
N THR A 58 -3.84 1.81 17.12
CA THR A 58 -3.68 0.35 17.13
C THR A 58 -2.71 0.00 18.26
N PRO A 59 -3.07 -0.88 19.21
CA PRO A 59 -2.10 -1.36 20.19
C PRO A 59 -0.93 -1.98 19.45
N ALA A 60 0.30 -1.56 19.77
CA ALA A 60 1.49 -2.11 19.15
C ALA A 60 1.48 -3.63 19.30
N LYS A 61 1.64 -4.35 18.17
CA LYS A 61 1.82 -5.80 18.17
C LYS A 61 2.97 -6.13 19.13
N PRO A 62 2.79 -7.01 20.12
CA PRO A 62 3.88 -7.39 21.02
C PRO A 62 5.08 -7.84 20.20
N ALA A 63 6.24 -7.22 20.45
CA ALA A 63 7.48 -7.66 19.86
C ALA A 63 7.71 -9.14 20.23
N PRO A 64 8.16 -9.99 19.29
CA PRO A 64 8.51 -11.36 19.65
C PRO A 64 9.58 -11.32 20.74
N SER A 65 9.30 -11.96 21.87
CA SER A 65 10.23 -12.07 22.99
C SER A 65 11.52 -12.72 22.50
N PRO A 66 12.71 -12.18 22.85
CA PRO A 66 13.96 -12.83 22.51
C PRO A 66 13.98 -14.22 23.15
N VAL A 67 14.09 -15.26 22.32
CA VAL A 67 14.30 -16.63 22.80
C VAL A 67 15.62 -16.63 23.56
N ALA A 68 15.59 -16.91 24.86
CA ALA A 68 16.80 -17.04 25.67
C ALA A 68 17.67 -18.18 25.11
N PRO A 69 19.00 -18.00 25.00
CA PRO A 69 19.87 -19.09 24.54
C PRO A 69 19.83 -20.22 25.57
N LEU A 70 19.54 -21.45 25.11
CA LEU A 70 19.70 -22.66 25.91
C LEU A 70 21.16 -22.75 26.37
N THR A 71 21.43 -22.43 27.63
CA THR A 71 22.69 -22.77 28.27
C THR A 71 22.73 -24.28 28.46
N LYS A 72 23.54 -24.98 27.66
CA LYS A 72 23.88 -26.38 27.89
C LYS A 72 24.96 -26.43 28.96
N SER A 73 24.67 -27.07 30.09
CA SER A 73 25.62 -27.54 31.11
C SER A 73 24.90 -28.62 31.93
N PRO A 74 25.54 -29.71 32.42
CA PRO A 74 26.97 -30.00 32.51
C PRO A 74 27.46 -31.11 31.57
#